data_AF-A0A940KJF4-F1
#
_entry.id   AF-A0A940KJF4-F1
#
_cell.length_a   1.000
_cell.length_b   1.000
_cell.length_c   1.000
_cell.angle_alpha   90.00
_cell.angle_beta   90.00
_cell.angle_gamma   90.00
#
_symmetry.space_group_name_H-M   'P 1'
#
loop_
_entity.id
_entity.type
_entity.pdbx_description
1 polymer ?
#
loop_
_entity_poly.entity_id
_entity_poly.type
_entity_poly.pdbx_seq_one_letter_code
_entity_poly.pdbx_strand_id
1 'polypeptide(L)'
;PLTVPASVQLDRQKALDWLHKGAQPTDTVRRILSFKGVLYLKHLLRGVKLGLFDDAAAMEKFQVWHSEHEAQLKKRQEANARDRRPRRPMAPTGPKRSES
;
A
#
# COMPACT_ATOMS: atom_id res chain seq x y z
N PRO A 1 10.15 -1.90 -11.32
CA PRO A 1 10.68 -1.08 -10.22
C PRO A 1 11.48 -1.91 -9.20
N LEU A 2 12.76 -1.56 -9.00
CA LEU A 2 13.73 -2.31 -8.17
C LEU A 2 14.01 -1.65 -6.79
N THR A 3 13.27 -0.60 -6.44
CA THR A 3 13.40 0.10 -5.16
C THR A 3 12.27 -0.30 -4.21
N VAL A 4 12.64 -0.64 -2.97
CA VAL A 4 11.73 -0.76 -1.84
C VAL A 4 12.02 0.46 -0.95
N PRO A 5 11.07 1.36 -0.69
CA PRO A 5 9.64 1.28 -1.01
C PRO A 5 9.33 1.57 -2.49
N ALA A 6 8.35 0.84 -3.05
CA ALA A 6 7.89 1.09 -4.40
C ALA A 6 7.04 2.38 -4.44
N SER A 7 7.54 3.42 -5.11
CA SER A 7 6.79 4.66 -5.30
C SER A 7 5.66 4.45 -6.30
N VAL A 8 4.41 4.58 -5.82
CA VAL A 8 3.21 4.53 -6.66
C VAL A 8 2.46 5.84 -6.50
N GLN A 9 2.42 6.65 -7.55
CA GLN A 9 1.55 7.83 -7.66
C GLN A 9 0.30 7.44 -8.45
N LEU A 10 -0.87 7.76 -7.90
CA LEU A 10 -2.15 7.41 -8.51
C LEU A 10 -3.17 8.50 -8.22
N ASP A 11 -3.81 9.01 -9.28
CA ASP A 11 -4.95 9.90 -9.20
C ASP A 11 -6.23 9.07 -8.92
N ARG A 12 -6.78 9.25 -7.72
CA ARG A 12 -7.93 8.45 -7.26
C ARG A 12 -9.20 8.78 -8.04
N GLN A 13 -9.41 10.04 -8.41
CA GLN A 13 -10.63 10.47 -9.10
C GLN A 13 -10.67 9.88 -10.51
N LYS A 14 -9.58 10.01 -11.26
CA LYS A 14 -9.49 9.40 -12.59
C LYS A 14 -9.65 7.88 -12.52
N ALA A 15 -9.01 7.23 -11.55
CA ALA A 15 -9.14 5.78 -11.39
C ALA A 15 -10.60 5.36 -11.10
N LEU A 16 -11.32 6.12 -10.27
CA LEU A 16 -12.76 5.90 -10.05
C LEU A 16 -13.56 6.04 -11.34
N ASP A 17 -13.32 7.11 -12.12
CA ASP A 17 -14.05 7.35 -13.36
C ASP A 17 -13.89 6.18 -14.35
N TRP A 18 -12.67 5.66 -14.51
CA TRP A 18 -12.41 4.48 -15.34
C TRP A 18 -13.15 3.24 -14.82
N LEU A 19 -13.16 3.02 -13.50
CA LEU A 19 -13.88 1.90 -12.88
C LEU A 19 -15.41 2.04 -12.99
N HIS A 20 -15.94 3.25 -13.09
CA HIS A 20 -17.37 3.50 -13.35
C HIS A 20 -17.73 3.27 -14.82
N LYS A 21 -16.79 3.54 -15.75
CA LYS A 21 -16.93 3.24 -17.18
C LYS A 21 -16.78 1.75 -17.53
N GLY A 22 -16.57 0.88 -16.54
CA GLY A 22 -16.48 -0.57 -16.74
C GLY A 22 -15.05 -1.12 -16.88
N ALA A 23 -14.02 -0.34 -16.56
CA ALA A 23 -12.65 -0.85 -16.57
C ALA A 23 -12.51 -2.07 -15.64
N GLN A 24 -11.93 -3.14 -16.18
CA GLN A 24 -11.69 -4.38 -15.44
C GLN A 24 -10.20 -4.46 -15.06
N PRO A 25 -9.83 -4.18 -13.80
CA PRO A 25 -8.44 -4.25 -13.39
C PRO A 25 -7.97 -5.71 -13.29
N THR A 26 -6.76 -5.96 -13.79
CA THR A 26 -6.00 -7.20 -13.56
C THR A 26 -5.58 -7.32 -12.10
N ASP A 27 -5.16 -8.50 -11.65
CA ASP A 27 -4.93 -8.76 -10.21
C ASP A 27 -3.90 -7.83 -9.57
N THR A 28 -2.80 -7.54 -10.26
CA THR A 28 -1.78 -6.59 -9.77
C THR A 28 -2.35 -5.18 -9.68
N VAL A 29 -3.12 -4.74 -10.69
CA VAL A 29 -3.74 -3.41 -10.71
C VAL A 29 -4.79 -3.30 -9.61
N ARG A 30 -5.60 -4.35 -9.42
CA ARG A 30 -6.58 -4.43 -8.32
C ARG A 30 -5.89 -4.29 -6.97
N ARG A 31 -4.75 -4.96 -6.76
CA ARG A 31 -3.94 -4.83 -5.54
C ARG A 31 -3.49 -3.37 -5.32
N ILE A 32 -3.01 -2.70 -6.36
CA ILE A 32 -2.57 -1.30 -6.30
C ILE A 32 -3.76 -0.37 -6.00
N LEU A 33 -4.90 -0.57 -6.66
CA LEU A 33 -6.11 0.23 -6.45
C LEU A 33 -6.69 0.05 -5.04
N SER A 34 -6.69 -1.18 -4.52
CA SER A 34 -7.05 -1.45 -3.12
C SER A 34 -6.09 -0.76 -2.15
N PHE A 35 -4.79 -0.89 -2.40
CA PHE A 35 -3.74 -0.29 -1.56
C PHE A 35 -3.87 1.23 -1.48
N LYS A 36 -4.26 1.90 -2.57
CA LYS A 36 -4.48 3.35 -2.61
C LYS A 36 -5.86 3.80 -2.12
N GLY A 37 -6.76 2.86 -1.82
CA GLY A 37 -8.12 3.11 -1.32
C GLY A 37 -9.19 3.38 -2.37
N VAL A 38 -8.86 3.28 -3.66
CA VAL A 38 -9.81 3.57 -4.75
C VAL A 38 -11.00 2.60 -4.72
N LEU A 39 -10.76 1.31 -4.51
CA LEU A 39 -11.82 0.31 -4.48
C LEU A 39 -12.71 0.45 -3.24
N TYR A 40 -12.14 0.88 -2.12
CA TYR A 40 -12.90 1.11 -0.89
C TYR A 40 -13.81 2.34 -1.04
N LEU A 41 -13.29 3.43 -1.59
CA LEU A 41 -14.09 4.61 -1.90
C LEU A 41 -15.22 4.29 -2.90
N LYS A 42 -14.94 3.52 -3.96
CA LYS A 42 -15.97 3.04 -4.89
C LYS A 42 -17.07 2.25 -4.19
N HIS A 43 -16.71 1.40 -3.23
CA HIS A 43 -17.66 0.60 -2.47
C HIS A 43 -18.55 1.48 -1.59
N LEU A 44 -17.98 2.48 -0.90
CA LEU A 44 -18.72 3.42 -0.08
C LEU A 44 -19.70 4.25 -0.92
N LEU A 45 -19.25 4.79 -2.05
CA LEU A 45 -20.11 5.54 -2.98
C LEU A 45 -21.24 4.68 -3.57
N ARG A 46 -21.00 3.38 -3.75
CA ARG A 46 -22.09 2.44 -4.10
C ARG A 46 -23.13 2.35 -2.98
N GLY A 47 -22.71 2.34 -1.72
CA GLY A 47 -23.61 2.37 -0.55
C GLY A 47 -24.45 3.66 -0.50
N VAL A 48 -23.83 4.80 -0.80
CA VAL A 48 -24.54 6.09 -0.92
C VAL A 48 -25.59 6.04 -2.03
N LYS A 49 -25.21 5.55 -3.21
CA LYS A 49 -26.15 5.41 -4.34
C LYS A 49 -27.33 4.49 -4.02
N LEU A 50 -27.14 3.53 -3.13
CA LEU A 50 -28.18 2.61 -2.66
C LEU A 50 -28.98 3.19 -1.47
N GLY A 51 -28.66 4.39 -0.99
CA GLY A 51 -29.36 5.04 0.12
C GLY A 51 -29.05 4.43 1.50
N LEU A 52 -27.97 3.66 1.64
CA LEU A 52 -27.60 3.04 2.91
C LEU A 52 -27.04 4.06 3.93
N PHE A 53 -26.45 5.14 3.43
CA PHE A 53 -25.89 6.26 4.19
C PHE A 53 -25.63 7.44 3.23
N ASP A 54 -25.35 8.62 3.76
CA ASP A 54 -25.05 9.82 2.98
C ASP A 54 -23.56 9.94 2.62
N ASP A 55 -23.24 10.88 1.73
CA ASP A 55 -21.85 11.15 1.30
C ASP A 55 -20.94 11.54 2.48
N ALA A 56 -21.49 12.20 3.51
CA ALA A 56 -20.73 12.60 4.69
C ALA A 56 -20.27 11.39 5.50
N ALA A 57 -21.19 10.46 5.83
CA ALA A 57 -20.86 9.23 6.53
C ALA A 57 -19.92 8.33 5.69
N ALA A 58 -20.08 8.33 4.36
CA ALA A 58 -19.16 7.65 3.46
C ALA A 58 -17.74 8.21 3.60
N MET A 59 -17.59 9.54 3.57
CA MET A 59 -16.28 10.18 3.69
C MET A 59 -15.67 9.96 5.08
N GLU A 60 -16.45 10.02 6.15
CA GLU A 60 -15.97 9.72 7.50
C GLU A 60 -15.41 8.30 7.59
N LYS A 61 -16.17 7.29 7.13
CA LYS A 61 -15.70 5.89 7.06
C LYS A 61 -14.42 5.78 6.24
N PHE A 62 -14.34 6.50 5.12
CA PHE A 62 -13.13 6.52 4.29
C PHE A 62 -11.93 7.11 5.03
N GLN A 63 -12.09 8.22 5.74
CA GLN A 63 -10.99 8.87 6.48
C GLN A 63 -10.49 8.00 7.64
N VAL A 64 -11.41 7.40 8.41
CA VAL A 64 -11.04 6.46 9.48
C VAL A 64 -10.22 5.31 8.90
N TRP A 65 -10.76 4.63 7.89
CA TRP A 65 -10.04 3.55 7.22
C TRP A 65 -8.70 4.01 6.63
N HIS A 66 -8.65 5.19 6.00
CA HIS A 66 -7.44 5.70 5.37
C HIS A 66 -6.34 5.96 6.40
N SER A 67 -6.69 6.56 7.54
CA SER A 67 -5.74 6.83 8.63
C SER A 67 -5.17 5.55 9.23
N GLU A 68 -6.03 4.54 9.48
CA GLU A 68 -5.62 3.23 9.98
C GLU A 68 -4.74 2.49 8.97
N HIS A 69 -5.11 2.57 7.69
CA HIS A 69 -4.35 1.97 6.60
C HIS A 69 -2.96 2.60 6.50
N GLU A 70 -2.85 3.93 6.46
CA GLU A 70 -1.57 4.64 6.45
C GLU A 70 -0.71 4.29 7.68
N ALA A 71 -1.30 4.18 8.86
CA ALA A 71 -0.59 3.74 10.06
C ALA A 71 -0.05 2.30 9.93
N GLN A 72 -0.84 1.37 9.38
CA GLN A 72 -0.40 0.00 9.11
C GLN A 72 0.69 -0.05 8.03
N LEU A 73 0.59 0.78 7.00
CA LEU A 73 1.60 0.90 5.95
C LEU A 73 2.92 1.41 6.51
N LYS A 74 2.88 2.45 7.33
CA LYS A 74 4.07 2.97 8.01
C LYS A 74 4.73 1.90 8.88
N LYS A 75 3.95 1.15 9.68
CA LYS A 75 4.48 0.02 10.48
C LYS A 75 5.15 -1.05 9.61
N ARG A 76 4.55 -1.42 8.48
CA ARG A 76 5.13 -2.38 7.53
C ARG A 76 6.41 -1.84 6.88
N GLN A 77 6.45 -0.56 6.55
CA GLN A 77 7.64 0.10 6.00
C GLN A 77 8.77 0.10 7.03
N GLU A 78 8.49 0.46 8.29
CA GLU A 78 9.46 0.42 9.39
C GLU A 78 9.97 -1.01 9.65
N ALA A 79 9.09 -2.01 9.65
CA ALA A 79 9.48 -3.42 9.79
C ALA A 79 10.40 -3.87 8.64
N ASN A 80 10.02 -3.58 7.38
CA ASN A 80 10.86 -3.89 6.22
C ASN A 80 12.21 -3.18 6.27
N ALA A 81 12.27 -1.95 6.76
CA ALA A 81 13.52 -1.21 6.94
C ALA A 81 14.39 -1.82 8.05
N ARG A 82 13.78 -2.31 9.15
CA ARG A 82 14.47 -3.03 10.22
C ARG A 82 15.03 -4.38 9.76
N ASP A 83 14.27 -5.15 9.00
CA ASP A 83 14.72 -6.45 8.45
C ASP A 83 15.82 -6.29 7.39
N ARG A 84 15.88 -5.13 6.72
CA ARG A 84 16.98 -4.76 5.82
C ARG A 84 18.21 -4.23 6.54
N ARG A 85 18.13 -3.95 7.85
CA ARG A 85 19.31 -3.65 8.68
C ARG A 85 20.14 -4.93 8.74
N PRO A 86 21.41 -4.89 8.34
CA PRO A 86 22.08 -6.02 7.72
C PRO A 86 22.14 -7.25 8.62
N ARG A 87 21.88 -8.44 8.04
CA ARG A 87 22.71 -9.61 8.36
C ARG A 87 24.14 -9.14 8.20
N ARG A 88 24.80 -8.86 9.33
CA ARG A 88 26.22 -8.53 9.43
C ARG A 88 26.95 -9.46 8.44
N PRO A 89 27.72 -8.97 7.45
CA PRO A 89 28.54 -9.87 6.65
C PRO A 89 29.43 -10.61 7.65
N MET A 90 29.26 -11.92 7.74
CA MET A 90 30.13 -12.77 8.55
C MET A 90 31.55 -12.48 8.05
N ALA A 91 32.38 -11.89 8.92
CA ALA A 91 33.76 -11.57 8.56
C ALA A 91 34.44 -12.86 8.06
N PRO A 92 35.18 -12.85 6.94
CA PRO A 92 35.93 -14.02 6.53
C PRO A 92 37.01 -14.27 7.60
N THR A 93 36.83 -15.33 8.39
CA THR A 93 37.83 -15.83 9.33
C THR A 93 38.98 -16.42 8.51
N GLY A 94 39.89 -15.57 8.05
CA GLY A 94 41.14 -16.00 7.41
C GLY A 94 42.10 -16.54 8.50
N PRO A 95 42.67 -17.74 8.35
CA PRO A 95 43.60 -18.27 9.32
C PRO A 95 44.89 -17.44 9.29
N LYS A 96 45.30 -16.87 10.43
CA LYS A 96 46.63 -16.29 10.57
C LYS A 96 47.66 -17.43 10.49
N ARG A 97 48.29 -17.61 9.33
CA ARG A 97 49.64 -18.16 9.29
C ARG A 97 50.57 -17.10 9.88
N SER A 98 51.04 -17.32 11.09
CA SER A 98 52.29 -16.74 11.57
C SER A 98 53.38 -17.78 11.35
N GLU A 99 54.18 -17.52 10.33
CA GLU A 99 55.49 -18.11 10.10
C GLU A 99 56.48 -17.72 11.22
N SER A 100 57.38 -18.66 11.49
CA SER A 100 58.66 -18.57 12.23
C SER A 100 58.62 -18.51 13.76
#